data_AF-A0A941DF05-F1
#
_entry.id   AF-A0A941DF05-F1
#
_cell.length_a   1.000
_cell.length_b   1.000
_cell.length_c   1.000
_cell.angle_alpha   90.00
_cell.angle_beta   90.00
_cell.angle_gamma   90.00
#
_symmetry.space_group_name_H-M   'P 1'
#
loop_
_entity.id
_entity.type
_entity.pdbx_description
1 polymer ?
#
loop_
_entity_poly.entity_id
_entity_poly.type
_entity_poly.pdbx_seq_one_letter_code
_entity_poly.pdbx_strand_id
1 'polypeptide(L)'
;MKSTTLLFKLIGLAGLLSISACNNKAAEPASAGSASTVAVAAASAPAAAAPVAAENTVGKKVYGQTCSMCHAANVAGAPKPGDKADWGPRIAQGMDVLYKHALEGFTGAKGQMPARGGAPNLSDDEIKATVDFMVDQSR
;
A
#
# COMPACT_ATOMS: atom_id res chain seq x y z
N MET A 1 -2.57 2.03 -43.19
CA MET A 1 -3.51 2.76 -44.09
C MET A 1 -4.76 1.93 -44.26
N LYS A 2 -5.89 2.39 -43.71
CA LYS A 2 -7.31 2.15 -44.09
C LYS A 2 -8.19 2.59 -42.92
N SER A 3 -8.48 3.89 -42.91
CA SER A 3 -9.53 4.52 -42.11
C SER A 3 -10.84 4.50 -42.92
N THR A 4 -11.94 5.01 -42.36
CA THR A 4 -13.36 5.05 -42.82
C THR A 4 -14.15 3.80 -42.35
N THR A 5 -15.21 3.89 -41.54
CA THR A 5 -16.38 4.78 -41.67
C THR A 5 -17.14 4.90 -40.34
N LEU A 6 -17.46 6.16 -39.99
CA LEU A 6 -18.41 6.61 -38.97
C LEU A 6 -19.84 6.07 -39.24
N LEU A 7 -20.50 5.44 -38.26
CA LEU A 7 -21.96 5.39 -38.20
C LEU A 7 -22.45 5.86 -36.83
N PHE A 8 -22.80 7.14 -36.78
CA PHE A 8 -23.67 7.74 -35.77
C PHE A 8 -25.10 7.17 -35.95
N LYS A 9 -25.66 6.55 -34.91
CA LYS A 9 -27.12 6.51 -34.72
C LYS A 9 -27.46 6.86 -33.27
N LEU A 10 -28.03 8.06 -33.16
CA LEU A 10 -28.84 8.59 -32.06
C LEU A 10 -30.12 7.76 -31.86
N ILE A 11 -30.63 7.78 -30.62
CA ILE A 11 -32.01 7.68 -30.07
C ILE A 11 -31.80 7.16 -28.62
N GLY A 12 -31.89 7.92 -27.53
CA GLY A 12 -33.06 8.66 -26.99
C GLY A 12 -34.02 7.67 -26.32
N LEU A 13 -34.56 7.78 -25.09
CA LEU A 13 -34.79 8.87 -24.14
C LEU A 13 -35.45 8.26 -22.87
N ALA A 14 -35.23 8.88 -21.69
CA ALA A 14 -36.05 8.84 -20.45
C ALA A 14 -36.23 7.48 -19.71
N GLY A 15 -36.19 7.41 -18.38
CA GLY A 15 -36.12 8.40 -17.30
C GLY A 15 -36.56 7.71 -16.00
N LEU A 16 -36.16 8.24 -14.83
CA LEU A 16 -37.02 8.45 -13.66
C LEU A 16 -36.18 8.86 -12.42
N LEU A 17 -36.56 10.03 -11.92
CA LEU A 17 -36.23 10.64 -10.63
C LEU A 17 -36.67 9.77 -9.43
N SER A 18 -35.91 9.83 -8.33
CA SER A 18 -36.41 9.94 -6.94
C SER A 18 -35.23 10.33 -6.02
N ILE A 19 -35.11 11.58 -5.53
CA ILE A 19 -35.59 12.14 -4.24
C ILE A 19 -34.94 11.41 -3.02
N SER A 20 -33.89 11.94 -2.38
CA SER A 20 -33.85 12.92 -1.26
C SER A 20 -34.35 12.41 0.11
N ALA A 21 -33.46 12.44 1.13
CA ALA A 21 -33.65 12.97 2.50
C ALA A 21 -33.09 12.12 3.68
N CYS A 22 -32.35 12.82 4.57
CA CYS A 22 -32.22 12.72 6.04
C CYS A 22 -31.87 11.37 6.72
N ASN A 23 -30.71 11.19 7.37
CA ASN A 23 -30.18 11.77 8.61
C ASN A 23 -30.84 11.25 9.93
N ASN A 24 -30.03 10.48 10.68
CA ASN A 24 -29.87 10.40 12.14
C ASN A 24 -31.02 9.92 13.08
N LYS A 25 -30.68 8.85 13.83
CA LYS A 25 -30.85 8.64 15.29
C LYS A 25 -32.15 8.00 15.85
N ALA A 26 -31.86 6.91 16.59
CA ALA A 26 -32.43 6.44 17.86
C ALA A 26 -33.64 5.47 17.90
N ALA A 27 -33.34 4.34 18.55
CA ALA A 27 -34.09 3.62 19.59
C ALA A 27 -35.15 2.54 19.22
N GLU A 28 -34.87 1.36 19.81
CA GLU A 28 -35.58 0.07 20.01
C GLU A 28 -36.97 0.23 20.72
N PRO A 29 -37.83 -0.81 21.03
CA PRO A 29 -37.50 -2.23 21.18
C PRO A 29 -38.55 -3.35 20.91
N ALA A 30 -38.07 -4.59 21.20
CA ALA A 30 -38.76 -5.82 21.68
C ALA A 30 -39.28 -6.82 20.62
N SER A 31 -38.69 -8.02 20.50
CA SER A 31 -38.85 -9.28 21.30
C SER A 31 -39.80 -10.24 20.56
N ALA A 32 -39.64 -11.55 20.37
CA ALA A 32 -38.89 -12.65 21.01
C ALA A 32 -38.52 -13.66 19.89
N GLY A 33 -37.59 -14.63 19.95
CA GLY A 33 -36.95 -15.35 21.03
C GLY A 33 -37.04 -16.85 20.71
N SER A 34 -35.91 -17.57 20.57
CA SER A 34 -35.78 -18.98 20.99
C SER A 34 -34.31 -19.40 20.98
N ALA A 35 -33.89 -19.96 22.11
CA ALA A 35 -32.52 -20.24 22.52
C ALA A 35 -31.92 -21.53 21.93
N SER A 36 -30.59 -21.60 21.81
CA SER A 36 -29.82 -22.76 22.31
C SER A 36 -28.30 -22.51 22.33
N THR A 37 -27.67 -23.03 23.38
CA THR A 37 -26.24 -23.29 23.62
C THR A 37 -25.37 -22.17 24.19
N VAL A 38 -25.00 -22.38 25.46
CA VAL A 38 -24.02 -21.63 26.25
C VAL A 38 -22.65 -22.25 25.99
N ALA A 39 -21.67 -21.45 25.60
CA ALA A 39 -20.26 -21.81 25.64
C ALA A 39 -19.48 -20.67 26.31
N VAL A 40 -18.84 -21.03 27.43
CA VAL A 40 -17.98 -20.18 28.25
C VAL A 40 -16.56 -20.19 27.68
N ALA A 41 -15.96 -19.00 27.55
CA ALA A 41 -14.52 -18.65 27.53
C ALA A 41 -14.32 -17.49 26.54
N ALA A 42 -13.60 -16.40 26.80
CA ALA A 42 -12.68 -16.06 27.87
C ALA A 42 -12.70 -14.52 28.04
N ALA A 43 -12.46 -14.04 29.26
CA ALA A 43 -12.17 -12.64 29.50
C ALA A 43 -10.98 -12.21 28.64
N SER A 44 -11.22 -11.31 27.68
CA SER A 44 -10.16 -10.68 26.90
C SER A 44 -9.35 -9.81 27.84
N ALA A 45 -8.18 -10.30 28.26
CA ALA A 45 -7.16 -9.45 28.86
C ALA A 45 -6.90 -8.25 27.92
N PRO A 46 -6.72 -7.02 28.43
CA PRO A 46 -6.38 -5.91 27.57
C PRO A 46 -5.08 -6.27 26.84
N ALA A 47 -5.16 -6.34 25.51
CA ALA A 47 -3.97 -6.46 24.68
C ALA A 47 -3.06 -5.30 25.07
N ALA A 48 -1.93 -5.61 25.69
CA ALA A 48 -0.89 -4.63 25.95
C ALA A 48 -0.60 -3.95 24.61
N ALA A 49 -0.86 -2.65 24.55
CA ALA A 49 -0.63 -1.87 23.35
C ALA A 49 0.82 -2.09 22.91
N ALA A 50 1.00 -2.66 21.72
CA ALA A 50 2.33 -2.83 21.14
C ALA A 50 3.01 -1.45 21.10
N PRO A 51 4.31 -1.38 21.41
CA PRO A 51 5.03 -0.11 21.35
C PRO A 51 4.86 0.46 19.94
N VAL A 52 4.38 1.70 19.87
CA VAL A 52 4.40 2.47 18.63
C VAL A 52 5.87 2.58 18.22
N ALA A 53 6.25 1.89 17.14
CA ALA A 53 7.59 2.00 16.60
C ALA A 53 7.86 3.49 16.31
N ALA A 54 9.03 3.99 16.73
CA ALA A 54 9.42 5.36 16.45
C ALA A 54 9.35 5.61 14.92
N GLU A 55 8.80 6.75 14.51
CA GLU A 55 8.64 7.06 13.10
C GLU A 55 10.02 7.16 12.42
N ASN A 56 10.23 6.37 11.37
CA ASN A 56 11.44 6.38 10.56
C ASN A 56 11.49 7.63 9.66
N THR A 57 11.76 8.77 10.28
CA THR A 57 11.79 10.08 9.60
C THR A 57 12.92 10.19 8.59
N VAL A 58 14.07 9.56 8.86
CA VAL A 58 15.23 9.53 7.95
C VAL A 58 14.87 8.82 6.65
N GLY A 59 14.38 7.59 6.73
CA GLY A 59 14.00 6.80 5.57
C GLY A 59 12.89 7.46 4.75
N LYS A 60 11.89 8.02 5.41
CA LYS A 60 10.82 8.79 4.75
C LYS A 60 11.36 10.02 4.01
N LYS A 61 12.27 10.77 4.63
CA LYS A 61 12.89 11.96 4.03
C LYS A 61 13.70 11.59 2.78
N VAL A 62 14.59 10.61 2.89
CA VAL A 62 15.45 10.17 1.77
C VAL A 62 14.61 9.56 0.66
N TYR A 63 13.59 8.76 1.00
CA TYR A 63 12.61 8.29 0.02
C TYR A 63 12.00 9.46 -0.76
N GLY A 64 11.50 10.48 -0.06
CA GLY A 64 10.90 11.65 -0.68
C GLY A 64 11.84 12.38 -1.64
N GLN A 65 13.10 12.57 -1.23
CA GLN A 65 14.08 13.38 -1.96
C GLN A 65 14.73 12.66 -3.16
N THR A 66 14.87 11.33 -3.09
CA THR A 66 15.68 10.57 -4.06
C THR A 66 14.90 9.40 -4.64
N CYS A 67 14.36 8.53 -3.80
CA CYS A 67 13.86 7.23 -4.23
C CYS A 67 12.48 7.31 -4.89
N SER A 68 11.67 8.31 -4.49
CA SER A 68 10.30 8.51 -4.95
C SER A 68 10.21 8.71 -6.46
N MET A 69 11.25 9.29 -7.08
CA MET A 69 11.33 9.51 -8.52
C MET A 69 11.06 8.25 -9.34
N CYS A 70 11.51 7.10 -8.84
CA CYS A 70 11.27 5.81 -9.50
C CYS A 70 10.18 5.00 -8.78
N HIS A 71 10.22 4.98 -7.45
CA HIS A 71 9.40 4.07 -6.66
C HIS A 71 7.97 4.54 -6.42
N ALA A 72 7.64 5.84 -6.55
CA ALA A 72 6.28 6.30 -6.27
C ALA A 72 5.22 5.79 -7.28
N ALA A 73 5.64 5.57 -8.54
CA ALA A 73 4.76 5.23 -9.65
C ALA A 73 5.24 4.02 -10.47
N ASN A 74 6.09 3.17 -9.89
CA ASN A 74 6.67 2.00 -10.55
C ASN A 74 7.43 2.30 -11.86
N VAL A 75 8.13 3.43 -11.92
CA VAL A 75 8.88 3.83 -13.13
C VAL A 75 9.96 2.79 -13.43
N ALA A 76 10.06 2.38 -14.70
CA ALA A 76 11.03 1.39 -15.17
C ALA A 76 11.03 0.07 -14.35
N GLY A 77 9.87 -0.33 -13.82
CA GLY A 77 9.70 -1.56 -13.05
C GLY A 77 10.19 -1.49 -11.60
N ALA A 78 10.44 -0.29 -11.08
CA ALA A 78 10.73 -0.08 -9.66
C ALA A 78 9.54 -0.55 -8.79
N PRO A 79 9.77 -1.22 -7.66
CA PRO A 79 8.69 -1.63 -6.76
C PRO A 79 8.11 -0.44 -6.01
N LYS A 80 6.79 -0.28 -6.06
CA LYS A 80 6.09 0.80 -5.37
C LYS A 80 5.78 0.43 -3.92
N PRO A 81 6.21 1.22 -2.92
CA PRO A 81 5.85 0.99 -1.54
C PRO A 81 4.32 0.93 -1.37
N GLY A 82 3.83 -0.07 -0.63
CA GLY A 82 2.41 -0.37 -0.48
C GLY A 82 1.86 -1.39 -1.49
N ASP A 83 2.58 -1.72 -2.57
CA ASP A 83 2.23 -2.84 -3.44
C ASP A 83 2.68 -4.16 -2.81
N LYS A 84 1.83 -4.73 -1.95
CA LYS A 84 2.12 -5.98 -1.23
C LYS A 84 2.40 -7.15 -2.17
N ALA A 85 1.83 -7.17 -3.37
CA ALA A 85 2.02 -8.26 -4.32
C ALA A 85 3.43 -8.23 -4.93
N ASP A 86 3.97 -7.04 -5.21
CA ASP A 86 5.36 -6.88 -5.67
C ASP A 86 6.37 -7.01 -4.51
N TRP A 87 6.03 -6.53 -3.32
CA TRP A 87 6.93 -6.54 -2.16
C TRP A 87 7.01 -7.87 -1.43
N GLY A 88 5.95 -8.67 -1.40
CA GLY A 88 5.95 -9.97 -0.69
C GLY A 88 7.12 -10.88 -1.07
N PRO A 89 7.34 -11.18 -2.37
CA PRO A 89 8.48 -11.98 -2.81
C PRO A 89 9.84 -11.35 -2.51
N ARG A 90 9.93 -10.01 -2.43
CA ARG A 90 11.18 -9.27 -2.16
C ARG A 90 11.51 -9.33 -0.67
N ILE A 91 10.53 -9.09 0.19
CA ILE A 91 10.67 -9.21 1.65
C ILE A 91 11.04 -10.65 2.03
N ALA A 92 10.50 -11.65 1.32
CA ALA A 92 10.86 -13.06 1.52
C ALA A 92 12.33 -13.39 1.19
N GLN A 93 13.05 -12.54 0.45
CA GLN A 93 14.50 -12.69 0.23
C GLN A 93 15.33 -12.31 1.48
N GLY A 94 14.72 -11.62 2.44
CA GLY A 94 15.36 -11.13 3.65
C GLY A 94 15.92 -9.71 3.52
N MET A 95 16.00 -9.01 4.65
CA MET A 95 16.42 -7.61 4.70
C MET A 95 17.85 -7.39 4.22
N ASP A 96 18.77 -8.32 4.52
CA ASP A 96 20.18 -8.21 4.10
C ASP A 96 20.31 -8.15 2.57
N VAL A 97 19.49 -8.92 1.85
CA VAL A 97 19.46 -8.90 0.39
C VAL A 97 18.91 -7.58 -0.13
N LEU A 98 17.84 -7.05 0.49
CA LEU A 98 17.26 -5.76 0.11
C LEU A 98 18.24 -4.61 0.34
N TYR A 99 18.94 -4.60 1.47
CA TYR A 99 19.98 -3.62 1.76
C TYR A 99 21.13 -3.72 0.75
N LYS A 100 21.62 -4.94 0.47
CA LYS A 100 22.68 -5.16 -0.51
C LYS A 100 22.31 -4.59 -1.88
N HIS A 101 21.12 -4.93 -2.38
CA HIS A 101 20.62 -4.42 -3.65
C HIS A 101 20.49 -2.89 -3.68
N ALA A 102 20.07 -2.27 -2.58
CA ALA A 102 19.96 -0.82 -2.49
C ALA A 102 21.32 -0.11 -2.43
N LEU A 103 22.29 -0.70 -1.72
CA LEU A 103 23.64 -0.15 -1.53
C LEU A 103 24.50 -0.32 -2.77
N GLU A 104 24.52 -1.52 -3.34
CA GLU A 104 25.40 -1.91 -4.45
C GLU A 104 24.75 -1.73 -5.82
N GLY A 105 23.43 -1.56 -5.85
CA GLY A 105 22.64 -1.60 -7.08
C GLY A 105 22.21 -3.02 -7.42
N PHE A 106 21.20 -3.12 -8.29
CA PHE A 106 20.62 -4.41 -8.64
C PHE A 106 20.02 -4.39 -10.04
N THR A 107 20.42 -5.36 -10.86
CA THR A 107 19.80 -5.66 -12.15
C THR A 107 18.90 -6.87 -11.98
N GLY A 108 17.60 -6.69 -12.19
CA GLY A 108 16.61 -7.77 -12.10
C GLY A 108 15.75 -7.87 -13.34
N ALA A 109 14.86 -8.85 -13.34
CA ALA A 109 13.95 -9.11 -14.46
C ALA A 109 13.03 -7.93 -14.80
N LYS A 110 12.72 -7.06 -13.81
CA LYS A 110 11.82 -5.91 -13.99
C LYS A 110 12.53 -4.61 -14.36
N GLY A 111 13.85 -4.54 -14.21
CA GLY A 111 14.60 -3.31 -14.44
C GLY A 111 15.91 -3.23 -13.65
N GLN A 112 16.49 -2.03 -13.66
CA GLN A 112 17.74 -1.70 -12.98
C GLN A 112 17.49 -0.72 -11.85
N MET A 113 18.03 -1.03 -10.67
CA MET A 113 18.22 -0.08 -9.58
C MET A 113 19.70 0.33 -9.54
N PRO A 114 20.05 1.62 -9.66
CA PRO A 114 21.42 2.08 -9.49
C PRO A 114 21.87 1.97 -8.02
N ALA A 115 23.18 1.83 -7.80
CA ALA A 115 23.77 1.84 -6.47
C ALA A 115 23.38 3.10 -5.70
N ARG A 116 23.01 2.95 -4.42
CA ARG A 116 22.50 4.01 -3.54
C ARG A 116 21.36 4.84 -4.17
N GLY A 117 20.54 4.23 -5.02
CA GLY A 117 19.46 4.94 -5.74
C GLY A 117 19.96 6.05 -6.67
N GLY A 118 21.23 6.02 -7.08
CA GLY A 118 21.84 7.07 -7.90
C GLY A 118 22.36 8.27 -7.11
N ALA A 119 22.30 8.24 -5.77
CA ALA A 119 22.78 9.29 -4.90
C ALA A 119 24.03 8.82 -4.11
N PRO A 120 25.25 9.03 -4.64
CA PRO A 120 26.48 8.51 -4.03
C PRO A 120 26.83 9.13 -2.68
N ASN A 121 26.20 10.26 -2.33
CA ASN A 121 26.45 10.97 -1.08
C ASN A 121 25.62 10.46 0.10
N LEU A 122 24.66 9.55 -0.12
CA LEU A 122 23.88 8.96 0.95
C LEU A 122 24.73 7.93 1.71
N SER A 123 24.69 8.03 3.03
CA SER A 123 25.32 7.03 3.90
C SER A 123 24.59 5.68 3.82
N ASP A 124 25.28 4.61 4.20
CA ASP A 124 24.69 3.27 4.20
C ASP A 124 23.49 3.18 5.16
N ASP A 125 23.54 3.90 6.29
CA ASP A 125 22.47 3.94 7.27
C ASP A 125 21.24 4.68 6.74
N GLU A 126 21.42 5.77 5.99
CA GLU A 126 20.32 6.46 5.30
C GLU A 126 19.66 5.56 4.25
N ILE A 127 20.46 4.79 3.50
CA ILE A 127 19.94 3.82 2.53
C ILE A 127 19.16 2.71 3.23
N LYS A 128 19.71 2.10 4.28
CA LYS A 128 19.03 1.04 5.04
C LYS A 128 17.73 1.54 5.67
N ALA A 129 17.76 2.71 6.32
CA ALA A 129 16.55 3.34 6.87
C ALA A 129 15.50 3.58 5.78
N THR A 130 15.92 3.91 4.56
CA THR A 130 14.98 4.08 3.43
C THR A 130 14.39 2.77 2.95
N VAL A 131 15.18 1.69 2.89
CA VAL A 131 14.68 0.34 2.60
C VAL A 131 13.67 -0.09 3.65
N ASP A 132 13.96 0.14 4.93
CA ASP A 132 13.05 -0.17 6.04
C ASP A 132 11.73 0.58 5.89
N PHE A 133 11.79 1.89 5.63
CA PHE A 133 10.59 2.69 5.37
C PHE A 133 9.74 2.08 4.25
N MET A 134 10.34 1.73 3.11
CA MET A 134 9.62 1.18 1.96
C MET A 134 9.04 -0.22 2.24
N VAL A 135 9.77 -1.06 2.98
CA VAL A 135 9.30 -2.37 3.43
C VAL A 135 8.14 -2.23 4.41
N ASP A 136 8.23 -1.33 5.37
CA ASP A 136 7.19 -1.11 6.39
C ASP A 136 5.88 -0.60 5.77
N GLN A 137 5.96 0.21 4.70
CA GLN A 137 4.77 0.59 3.94
C GLN A 137 4.13 -0.60 3.18
N SER A 138 4.84 -1.72 3.06
CA SER A 138 4.50 -2.83 2.15
C SER A 138 4.25 -4.16 2.86
N ARG A 139 4.28 -4.19 4.20
CA ARG A 139 3.87 -5.34 5.01
C ARG A 139 2.34 -5.41 5.12
#